data_AF-A0A1I2BZ87-F1
#
_entry.id   AF-A0A1I2BZ87-F1
#
_cell.length_a   1.000
_cell.length_b   1.000
_cell.length_c   1.000
_cell.angle_alpha   90.00
_cell.angle_beta   90.00
_cell.angle_gamma   90.00
#
_symmetry.space_group_name_H-M   'P 1'
#
loop_
_entity.id
_entity.type
_entity.pdbx_description
1 polymer ?
#
loop_
_entity_poly.entity_id
_entity_poly.type
_entity_poly.pdbx_seq_one_letter_code
_entity_poly.pdbx_strand_id
1 'polypeptide(L)'
;MGALTSALLRIASAKGMEVCLPEVVVDESTAKREELADAAISKIRQASIEASKYFDLEPMYVPDAVDAANEWRRELEAKFRVLPLSSDIAVTALWREIFRKPPAHKGKGARDAAIWLIVARHNANSHGDETYFVSSNVNDFAGPDKKSIDTELLKDLERPSYFHYFTGIESLLESIASPFDYRPSVDALEDVREAILEGVLRLDLLQHRGTVNVDEFDDSSVSDAASWSLESVNFTKTKKSYEMGDECLALVQIAAEFKSYSDGLSPVVRTLEVECWLELQSKEGPITSLAVESANSDSIS
;
A
#
# COMPACT_ATOMS: atom_id res chain seq x y z
N MET A 1 -2.48 -2.96 0.39
CA MET A 1 -1.16 -2.32 0.59
C MET A 1 -0.84 -2.35 2.08
N GLY A 2 0.37 -2.04 2.55
CA GLY A 2 0.65 -1.97 3.99
C GLY A 2 0.26 -0.61 4.57
N ALA A 3 -0.28 -0.57 5.79
CA ALA A 3 -0.72 0.66 6.46
C ALA A 3 0.36 1.76 6.51
N LEU A 4 1.64 1.40 6.63
CA LEU A 4 2.78 2.33 6.56
C LEU A 4 2.91 3.04 5.21
N THR A 5 2.72 2.30 4.12
CA THR A 5 2.78 2.85 2.76
C THR A 5 1.55 3.71 2.48
N SER A 6 0.38 3.32 2.99
CA SER A 6 -0.84 4.14 2.94
C SER A 6 -0.64 5.47 3.70
N ALA A 7 -0.06 5.42 4.90
CA ALA A 7 0.35 6.62 5.65
C ALA A 7 1.31 7.49 4.83
N LEU A 8 2.40 6.91 4.31
CA LEU A 8 3.39 7.63 3.51
C LEU A 8 2.77 8.35 2.32
N LEU A 9 1.89 7.69 1.56
CA LEU A 9 1.22 8.29 0.41
C LEU A 9 0.33 9.48 0.81
N ARG A 10 -0.42 9.37 1.92
CA ARG A 10 -1.25 10.46 2.45
C ARG A 10 -0.41 11.65 2.94
N ILE A 11 0.58 11.39 3.79
CA ILE A 11 1.45 12.45 4.33
C ILE A 11 2.23 13.14 3.20
N ALA A 12 2.70 12.38 2.21
CA ALA A 12 3.36 12.94 1.04
C ALA A 12 2.40 13.83 0.23
N SER A 13 1.19 13.35 -0.06
CA SER A 13 0.17 14.13 -0.78
C SER A 13 -0.18 15.44 -0.05
N ALA A 14 -0.41 15.40 1.26
CA ALA A 14 -0.70 16.59 2.07
C ALA A 14 0.45 17.61 2.08
N LYS A 15 1.70 17.14 2.00
CA LYS A 15 2.90 18.00 1.95
C LYS A 15 3.35 18.36 0.53
N GLY A 16 2.61 17.95 -0.51
CA GLY A 16 3.02 18.16 -1.91
C GLY A 16 4.30 17.41 -2.32
N MET A 17 4.66 16.35 -1.59
CA MET A 17 5.82 15.51 -1.86
C MET A 17 5.47 14.40 -2.87
N GLU A 18 6.36 14.17 -3.82
CA GLU A 18 6.21 13.09 -4.80
C GLU A 18 6.83 11.78 -4.29
N VAL A 19 6.05 10.69 -4.26
CA VAL A 19 6.58 9.37 -3.86
C VAL A 19 7.00 8.59 -5.10
N CYS A 20 8.30 8.30 -5.18
CA CYS A 20 8.93 7.66 -6.34
C CYS A 20 9.32 6.19 -6.06
N LEU A 21 9.27 5.36 -7.10
CA LEU A 21 9.87 4.02 -7.12
C LEU A 21 10.87 3.89 -8.29
N PRO A 22 12.10 3.40 -8.09
CA PRO A 22 12.96 2.99 -9.20
C PRO A 22 12.31 1.86 -10.00
N GLU A 23 12.38 1.90 -11.33
CA GLU A 23 11.80 0.88 -12.22
C GLU A 23 12.24 -0.54 -11.85
N VAL A 24 13.51 -0.71 -11.48
CA VAL A 24 14.09 -1.97 -10.99
C VAL A 24 13.32 -2.57 -9.80
N VAL A 25 12.76 -1.73 -8.91
CA VAL A 25 11.96 -2.16 -7.75
C VAL A 25 10.54 -2.55 -8.19
N VAL A 26 9.97 -1.86 -9.19
CA VAL A 26 8.68 -2.20 -9.79
C VAL A 26 8.78 -3.54 -10.50
N ASP A 27 9.85 -3.77 -11.27
CA ASP A 27 10.11 -5.03 -11.97
C ASP A 27 10.27 -6.20 -10.99
N GLU A 28 11.08 -6.03 -9.93
CA GLU A 28 11.23 -7.05 -8.88
C GLU A 28 9.91 -7.34 -8.15
N SER A 29 9.14 -6.31 -7.81
CA SER A 29 7.84 -6.48 -7.15
C SER A 29 6.83 -7.19 -8.07
N THR A 30 6.87 -6.90 -9.37
CA THR A 30 6.02 -7.53 -10.40
C THR A 30 6.40 -9.00 -10.59
N ALA A 31 7.68 -9.31 -10.80
CA ALA A 31 8.15 -10.69 -10.92
C ALA A 31 7.88 -11.51 -9.65
N LYS A 32 7.98 -10.90 -8.45
CA LYS A 32 7.64 -11.58 -7.21
C LYS A 32 6.14 -11.81 -7.05
N ARG A 33 5.29 -10.91 -7.57
CA ARG A 33 3.85 -11.11 -7.63
C ARG A 33 3.49 -12.29 -8.54
N GLU A 34 4.12 -12.38 -9.71
CA GLU A 34 3.95 -13.48 -10.67
C GLU A 34 4.30 -14.83 -10.02
N GLU A 35 5.47 -14.95 -9.38
CA GLU A 35 5.91 -16.16 -8.67
C GLU A 35 4.90 -16.60 -7.58
N LEU A 36 4.39 -15.65 -6.80
CA LEU A 36 3.41 -15.93 -5.76
C LEU A 36 2.03 -16.31 -6.33
N ALA A 37 1.62 -15.71 -7.44
CA ALA A 37 0.39 -16.02 -8.15
C ALA A 37 0.46 -17.43 -8.75
N ASP A 38 1.52 -17.77 -9.50
CA ASP A 38 1.71 -19.11 -10.08
C ASP A 38 1.74 -20.21 -8.99
N ALA A 39 2.42 -19.95 -7.88
CA ALA A 39 2.44 -20.88 -6.74
C ALA A 39 1.05 -21.08 -6.08
N ALA A 40 0.17 -20.07 -6.11
CA ALA A 40 -1.20 -20.18 -5.62
C ALA A 40 -2.12 -20.88 -6.65
N ILE A 41 -2.04 -20.47 -7.91
CA ILE A 41 -2.74 -21.05 -9.06
C ILE A 41 -2.45 -22.56 -9.17
N SER A 42 -1.18 -22.95 -9.04
CA SER A 42 -0.75 -24.36 -9.06
C SER A 42 -1.38 -25.17 -7.93
N LYS A 43 -1.54 -24.61 -6.72
CA LYS A 43 -2.23 -25.27 -5.60
C LYS A 43 -3.74 -25.41 -5.86
N ILE A 44 -4.38 -24.37 -6.39
CA ILE A 44 -5.81 -24.41 -6.75
C ILE A 44 -6.06 -25.49 -7.82
N ARG A 45 -5.24 -25.53 -8.86
CA ARG A 45 -5.30 -26.55 -9.92
C ARG A 45 -5.12 -27.97 -9.36
N GLN A 46 -4.15 -28.19 -8.47
CA GLN A 46 -3.94 -29.49 -7.81
C GLN A 46 -5.15 -29.89 -6.96
N ALA A 47 -5.64 -28.99 -6.10
CA ALA A 47 -6.80 -29.27 -5.23
C ALA A 47 -8.08 -29.56 -6.04
N SER A 48 -8.31 -28.84 -7.14
CA SER A 48 -9.42 -29.08 -8.07
C SER A 48 -9.35 -30.46 -8.71
N ILE A 49 -8.18 -30.86 -9.23
CA ILE A 49 -7.94 -32.20 -9.80
C ILE A 49 -8.10 -33.32 -8.76
N GLU A 50 -7.77 -33.07 -7.49
CA GLU A 50 -7.98 -34.05 -6.42
C GLU A 50 -9.45 -34.18 -6.02
N ALA A 51 -10.17 -33.06 -5.89
CA ALA A 51 -11.57 -33.03 -5.53
C ALA A 51 -12.47 -33.60 -6.66
N SER A 52 -12.10 -33.40 -7.93
CA SER A 52 -12.84 -33.94 -9.09
C SER A 52 -12.86 -35.48 -9.18
N LYS A 53 -12.09 -36.18 -8.32
CA LYS A 53 -12.14 -37.65 -8.18
C LYS A 53 -13.33 -38.13 -7.34
N TYR A 54 -13.92 -37.23 -6.56
CA TYR A 54 -14.98 -37.52 -5.58
C TYR A 54 -16.28 -36.79 -5.89
N PHE A 55 -16.19 -35.66 -6.58
CA PHE A 55 -17.31 -34.78 -6.91
C PHE A 55 -17.27 -34.42 -8.40
N ASP A 56 -18.44 -34.27 -9.01
CA ASP A 56 -18.55 -33.65 -10.33
C ASP A 56 -18.41 -32.13 -10.13
N LEU A 57 -17.30 -31.56 -10.58
CA LEU A 57 -16.95 -30.15 -10.36
C LEU A 57 -16.98 -29.40 -11.68
N GLU A 58 -17.70 -28.28 -11.70
CA GLU A 58 -17.67 -27.37 -12.84
C GLU A 58 -16.27 -26.75 -13.03
N PRO A 59 -15.84 -26.48 -14.28
CA PRO A 59 -14.56 -25.81 -14.54
C PRO A 59 -14.53 -24.40 -13.95
N MET A 60 -13.76 -24.21 -12.87
CA MET A 60 -13.49 -22.90 -12.29
C MET A 60 -12.54 -22.10 -13.18
N TYR A 61 -12.86 -20.83 -13.47
CA TYR A 61 -11.90 -19.89 -14.05
C TYR A 61 -10.78 -19.60 -13.05
N VAL A 62 -9.54 -19.77 -13.48
CA VAL A 62 -8.34 -19.45 -12.69
C VAL A 62 -7.54 -18.42 -13.49
N PRO A 63 -7.40 -17.16 -13.01
CA PRO A 63 -6.62 -16.13 -13.69
C PRO A 63 -5.19 -16.56 -13.98
N ASP A 64 -4.55 -15.94 -14.98
CA ASP A 64 -3.13 -16.17 -15.24
C ASP A 64 -2.24 -15.43 -14.22
N ALA A 65 -1.07 -16.01 -13.92
CA ALA A 65 -0.07 -15.39 -13.06
C ALA A 65 0.44 -14.07 -13.66
N VAL A 66 0.55 -14.02 -14.99
CA VAL A 66 0.95 -12.83 -15.76
C VAL A 66 -0.09 -11.71 -15.63
N ASP A 67 -1.39 -12.02 -15.64
CA ASP A 67 -2.44 -11.01 -15.44
C ASP A 67 -2.41 -10.43 -14.02
N ALA A 68 -2.22 -11.28 -13.01
CA ALA A 68 -2.07 -10.84 -11.63
C ALA A 68 -0.82 -9.96 -11.41
N ALA A 69 0.27 -10.24 -12.14
CA ALA A 69 1.48 -9.42 -12.13
C ALA A 69 1.27 -8.08 -12.86
N ASN A 70 0.62 -8.08 -14.02
CA ASN A 70 0.30 -6.88 -14.79
C ASN A 70 -0.62 -5.92 -14.02
N GLU A 71 -1.65 -6.43 -13.36
CA GLU A 71 -2.55 -5.59 -12.54
C GLU A 71 -1.81 -5.00 -11.34
N TRP A 72 -0.96 -5.79 -10.68
CA TRP A 72 -0.10 -5.28 -9.61
C TRP A 72 0.88 -4.20 -10.09
N ARG A 73 1.42 -4.31 -11.31
CA ARG A 73 2.25 -3.25 -11.91
C ARG A 73 1.46 -1.97 -12.11
N ARG A 74 0.25 -2.05 -12.67
CA ARG A 74 -0.65 -0.89 -12.83
C ARG A 74 -0.98 -0.23 -11.50
N GLU A 75 -1.23 -1.02 -10.45
CA GLU A 75 -1.45 -0.50 -9.10
C GLU A 75 -0.26 0.31 -8.56
N LEU A 76 0.98 -0.11 -8.87
CA LEU A 76 2.19 0.62 -8.48
C LEU A 76 2.34 1.91 -9.33
N GLU A 77 2.21 1.80 -10.65
CA GLU A 77 2.32 2.94 -11.58
C GLU A 77 1.23 4.01 -11.36
N ALA A 78 0.06 3.62 -10.85
CA ALA A 78 -1.02 4.55 -10.48
C ALA A 78 -0.80 5.27 -9.14
N LYS A 79 0.11 4.79 -8.28
CA LYS A 79 0.34 5.31 -6.92
C LYS A 79 1.72 5.96 -6.74
N PHE A 80 2.68 5.61 -7.58
CA PHE A 80 4.08 6.04 -7.47
C PHE A 80 4.59 6.53 -8.83
N ARG A 81 5.38 7.60 -8.83
CA ARG A 81 6.16 7.95 -10.03
C ARG A 81 7.27 6.92 -10.21
N VAL A 82 7.26 6.23 -11.35
CA VAL A 82 8.35 5.31 -11.69
C VAL A 82 9.54 6.10 -12.25
N LEU A 83 10.72 5.89 -11.68
CA LEU A 83 11.98 6.48 -12.12
C LEU A 83 12.70 5.48 -13.05
N PRO A 84 12.91 5.81 -14.33
CA PRO A 84 13.28 4.83 -15.36
C PRO A 84 14.73 4.34 -15.26
N LEU A 85 14.93 3.06 -15.57
CA LEU A 85 16.22 2.42 -15.78
C LEU A 85 16.72 2.69 -17.21
N SER A 86 17.53 3.73 -17.37
CA SER A 86 18.21 3.97 -18.64
C SER A 86 19.39 3.00 -18.85
N SER A 87 19.72 2.74 -20.12
CA SER A 87 20.76 1.77 -20.51
C SER A 87 22.15 2.10 -19.96
N ASP A 88 22.48 3.39 -19.81
CA ASP A 88 23.74 3.85 -19.23
C ASP A 88 23.82 3.61 -17.71
N ILE A 89 22.69 3.70 -17.00
CA ILE A 89 22.60 3.29 -15.59
C ILE A 89 22.82 1.78 -15.49
N ALA A 90 22.13 0.97 -16.29
CA ALA A 90 22.26 -0.48 -16.27
C ALA A 90 23.70 -0.93 -16.53
N VAL A 91 24.37 -0.35 -17.54
CA VAL A 91 25.79 -0.61 -17.84
C VAL A 91 26.69 -0.17 -16.69
N THR A 92 26.46 1.01 -16.10
CA THR A 92 27.26 1.51 -14.97
C THR A 92 27.07 0.65 -13.72
N ALA A 93 25.88 0.12 -13.49
CA ALA A 93 25.57 -0.75 -12.37
C ALA A 93 26.28 -2.12 -12.47
N LEU A 94 26.33 -2.71 -13.68
CA LEU A 94 27.15 -3.89 -13.97
C LEU A 94 28.65 -3.62 -13.75
N TRP A 95 29.14 -2.45 -14.19
CA TRP A 95 30.52 -2.03 -13.92
C TRP A 95 30.81 -1.89 -12.42
N ARG A 96 29.87 -1.37 -11.62
CA ARG A 96 30.00 -1.34 -10.15
C ARG A 96 30.11 -2.73 -9.56
N GLU A 97 29.32 -3.69 -10.03
CA GLU A 97 29.39 -5.08 -9.58
C GLU A 97 30.75 -5.74 -9.90
N ILE A 98 31.23 -5.58 -11.14
CA ILE A 98 32.54 -6.08 -11.60
C ILE A 98 33.68 -5.53 -10.72
N PHE A 99 33.67 -4.21 -10.47
CA PHE A 99 34.68 -3.53 -9.67
C PHE A 99 34.41 -3.53 -8.15
N ARG A 100 33.32 -4.16 -7.70
CA ARG A 100 32.90 -4.23 -6.29
C ARG A 100 32.78 -2.85 -5.62
N LYS A 101 32.23 -1.88 -6.37
CA LYS A 101 31.94 -0.53 -5.88
C LYS A 101 30.56 -0.50 -5.22
N PRO A 102 30.40 0.13 -4.05
CA PRO A 102 29.11 0.27 -3.37
C PRO A 102 27.98 0.76 -4.30
N PRO A 103 26.74 0.29 -4.08
CA PRO A 103 26.33 -0.68 -3.06
C PRO A 103 26.70 -2.14 -3.43
N ALA A 104 27.25 -2.39 -4.62
CA ALA A 104 27.62 -3.73 -5.06
C ALA A 104 28.87 -4.26 -4.36
N HIS A 105 28.80 -5.47 -3.82
CA HIS A 105 29.86 -6.10 -3.04
C HIS A 105 30.05 -7.58 -3.43
N LYS A 106 31.26 -8.13 -3.23
CA LYS A 106 31.56 -9.57 -3.45
C LYS A 106 31.20 -10.11 -4.86
N GLY A 107 31.10 -9.23 -5.87
CA GLY A 107 30.66 -9.60 -7.22
C GLY A 107 29.15 -9.84 -7.35
N LYS A 108 28.34 -9.18 -6.51
CA LYS A 108 26.87 -9.13 -6.58
C LYS A 108 26.39 -7.71 -6.22
N GLY A 109 25.21 -7.32 -6.70
CA GLY A 109 24.54 -6.07 -6.34
C GLY A 109 24.40 -5.06 -7.47
N ALA A 110 24.51 -5.47 -8.74
CA ALA A 110 24.19 -4.63 -9.88
C ALA A 110 22.75 -4.05 -9.79
N ARG A 111 21.80 -4.81 -9.24
CA ARG A 111 20.43 -4.33 -9.00
C ARG A 111 20.40 -3.13 -8.04
N ASP A 112 20.99 -3.29 -6.86
CA ASP A 112 21.02 -2.26 -5.82
C ASP A 112 21.85 -1.04 -6.28
N ALA A 113 22.88 -1.29 -7.11
CA ALA A 113 23.65 -0.24 -7.78
C ALA A 113 22.85 0.53 -8.83
N ALA A 114 21.95 -0.12 -9.57
CA ALA A 114 21.04 0.56 -10.48
C ALA A 114 20.02 1.41 -9.72
N ILE A 115 19.46 0.89 -8.62
CA ILE A 115 18.60 1.65 -7.68
C ILE A 115 19.32 2.91 -7.18
N TRP A 116 20.56 2.78 -6.70
CA TRP A 116 21.37 3.91 -6.24
C TRP A 116 21.57 4.96 -7.33
N LEU A 117 21.96 4.56 -8.53
CA LEU A 117 22.23 5.46 -9.65
C LEU A 117 20.98 6.19 -10.16
N ILE A 118 19.81 5.53 -10.12
CA ILE A 118 18.51 6.18 -10.40
C ILE A 118 18.22 7.27 -9.35
N VAL A 119 18.41 6.96 -8.06
CA VAL A 119 18.18 7.89 -6.95
C VAL A 119 19.14 9.08 -7.00
N ALA A 120 20.44 8.85 -7.22
CA ALA A 120 21.44 9.91 -7.37
C ALA A 120 21.15 10.83 -8.55
N ARG A 121 20.75 10.26 -9.71
CA ARG A 121 20.29 11.03 -10.87
C ARG A 121 19.04 11.84 -10.57
N HIS A 122 18.08 11.30 -9.82
CA HIS A 122 16.88 12.04 -9.45
C HIS A 122 17.26 13.26 -8.58
N ASN A 123 18.04 13.07 -7.52
CA ASN A 123 18.50 14.15 -6.62
C ASN A 123 19.21 15.31 -7.34
N ALA A 124 20.05 14.99 -8.33
CA ALA A 124 20.70 16.00 -9.18
C ALA A 124 19.69 16.84 -9.98
N ASN A 125 18.59 16.23 -10.46
CA ASN A 125 17.56 16.88 -11.27
C ASN A 125 16.46 17.58 -10.44
N SER A 126 16.35 17.36 -9.13
CA SER A 126 15.27 17.93 -8.28
C SER A 126 15.38 19.45 -8.00
N HIS A 127 16.12 20.23 -8.82
CA HIS A 127 16.14 21.71 -8.91
C HIS A 127 16.14 22.61 -7.66
N GLY A 128 16.34 22.08 -6.46
CA GLY A 128 16.26 22.84 -5.20
C GLY A 128 15.63 22.01 -4.07
N ASP A 129 14.80 21.04 -4.43
CA ASP A 129 14.03 20.23 -3.50
C ASP A 129 14.89 19.20 -2.76
N GLU A 130 14.37 18.77 -1.61
CA GLU A 130 14.90 17.74 -0.73
C GLU A 130 14.60 16.33 -1.29
N THR A 131 15.56 15.41 -1.19
CA THR A 131 15.39 14.00 -1.59
C THR A 131 15.43 13.10 -0.36
N TYR A 132 14.37 12.32 -0.14
CA TYR A 132 14.24 11.38 0.96
C TYR A 132 14.39 9.94 0.43
N PHE A 133 15.56 9.32 0.61
CA PHE A 133 15.79 7.94 0.19
C PHE A 133 15.52 6.96 1.33
N VAL A 134 14.56 6.06 1.12
CA VAL A 134 14.17 5.04 2.10
C VAL A 134 14.61 3.66 1.64
N SER A 135 15.37 2.93 2.46
CA SER A 135 15.75 1.55 2.18
C SER A 135 16.03 0.76 3.47
N SER A 136 15.37 -0.40 3.60
CA SER A 136 15.65 -1.38 4.65
C SER A 136 16.92 -2.21 4.39
N ASN A 137 17.58 -2.05 3.24
CA ASN A 137 18.85 -2.71 2.95
C ASN A 137 20.04 -1.95 3.57
N VAL A 138 20.09 -1.97 4.90
CA VAL A 138 21.12 -1.30 5.72
C VAL A 138 22.51 -1.95 5.57
N ASN A 139 22.63 -3.07 4.84
CA ASN A 139 23.93 -3.70 4.58
C ASN A 139 24.66 -3.08 3.38
N ASP A 140 23.91 -2.70 2.34
CA ASP A 140 24.49 -2.32 1.06
C ASP A 140 24.47 -0.78 0.84
N PHE A 141 23.52 -0.07 1.46
CA PHE A 141 23.42 1.41 1.35
C PHE A 141 23.98 2.16 2.56
N ALA A 142 23.87 1.62 3.77
CA ALA A 142 24.25 2.35 4.99
C ALA A 142 25.73 2.15 5.35
N GLY A 143 26.35 3.22 5.84
CA GLY A 143 27.72 3.24 6.33
C GLY A 143 27.93 2.41 7.61
N PRO A 144 29.13 2.51 8.22
CA PRO A 144 29.50 1.70 9.39
C PRO A 144 28.61 1.87 10.63
N ASP A 145 27.92 3.01 10.76
CA ASP A 145 26.99 3.31 11.87
C ASP A 145 25.59 2.67 11.69
N LYS A 146 25.31 2.09 10.52
CA LYS A 146 24.02 1.52 10.13
C LYS A 146 22.83 2.50 10.24
N LYS A 147 23.11 3.80 10.08
CA LYS A 147 22.11 4.89 10.14
C LYS A 147 22.31 5.95 9.06
N SER A 148 23.55 6.33 8.78
CA SER A 148 23.87 7.23 7.66
C SER A 148 24.14 6.45 6.37
N ILE A 149 23.98 7.13 5.24
CA ILE A 149 24.34 6.60 3.91
C ILE A 149 25.87 6.44 3.81
N ASP A 150 26.34 5.43 3.10
CA ASP A 150 27.78 5.17 2.95
C ASP A 150 28.52 6.35 2.27
N THR A 151 29.73 6.64 2.74
CA THR A 151 30.50 7.81 2.31
C THR A 151 31.10 7.70 0.90
N GLU A 152 31.19 6.50 0.32
CA GLU A 152 31.50 6.33 -1.10
C GLU A 152 30.27 6.63 -1.96
N LEU A 153 29.06 6.27 -1.49
CA LEU A 153 27.80 6.59 -2.19
C LEU A 153 27.56 8.10 -2.21
N LEU A 154 27.81 8.82 -1.12
CA LEU A 154 27.70 10.29 -1.07
C LEU A 154 28.50 11.02 -2.17
N LYS A 155 29.58 10.42 -2.69
CA LYS A 155 30.39 11.01 -3.78
C LYS A 155 29.70 10.98 -5.15
N ASP A 156 28.64 10.20 -5.29
CA ASP A 156 27.81 10.14 -6.49
C ASP A 156 26.74 11.23 -6.52
N LEU A 157 26.51 11.93 -5.41
CA LEU A 157 25.51 12.99 -5.30
C LEU A 157 26.12 14.33 -5.69
N GLU A 158 25.50 15.03 -6.65
CA GLU A 158 25.83 16.42 -6.97
C GLU A 158 25.37 17.39 -5.86
N ARG A 159 24.33 17.01 -5.09
CA ARG A 159 23.66 17.85 -4.08
C ARG A 159 23.50 17.13 -2.72
N PRO A 160 24.59 16.66 -2.08
CA PRO A 160 24.52 15.83 -0.87
C PRO A 160 23.89 16.53 0.35
N SER A 161 23.83 17.87 0.37
CA SER A 161 23.15 18.63 1.43
C SER A 161 21.62 18.56 1.38
N TYR A 162 21.06 18.12 0.25
CA TYR A 162 19.62 17.98 0.00
C TYR A 162 19.19 16.51 -0.04
N PHE A 163 19.95 15.63 0.61
CA PHE A 163 19.76 14.19 0.54
C PHE A 163 19.71 13.58 1.95
N HIS A 164 18.57 12.98 2.27
CA HIS A 164 18.27 12.39 3.57
C HIS A 164 18.04 10.89 3.41
N TYR A 165 18.73 10.08 4.20
CA TYR A 165 18.64 8.63 4.16
C TYR A 165 17.89 8.07 5.38
N PHE A 166 16.96 7.15 5.12
CA PHE A 166 16.14 6.50 6.13
C PHE A 166 16.17 4.99 5.96
N THR A 167 16.28 4.28 7.09
CA THR A 167 16.35 2.82 7.15
C THR A 167 14.98 2.12 7.05
N GLY A 168 13.89 2.87 6.95
CA GLY A 168 12.52 2.36 6.85
C GLY A 168 11.50 3.49 6.67
N ILE A 169 10.25 3.12 6.38
CA ILE A 169 9.17 4.10 6.20
C ILE A 169 8.85 4.78 7.53
N GLU A 170 8.91 4.04 8.64
CA GLU A 170 8.73 4.57 10.01
C GLU A 170 9.66 5.75 10.31
N SER A 171 10.96 5.61 10.07
CA SER A 171 11.92 6.68 10.39
C SER A 171 11.80 7.88 9.45
N LEU A 172 11.30 7.70 8.22
CA LEU A 172 10.88 8.82 7.39
C LEU A 172 9.65 9.51 7.99
N LEU A 173 8.59 8.76 8.32
CA LEU A 173 7.35 9.31 8.88
C LEU A 173 7.60 10.11 10.17
N GLU A 174 8.45 9.59 11.08
CA GLU A 174 8.89 10.27 12.30
C GLU A 174 9.67 11.57 12.06
N SER A 175 10.26 11.75 10.88
CA SER A 175 11.01 12.97 10.50
C SER A 175 10.16 14.03 9.81
N ILE A 176 9.09 13.63 9.12
CA ILE A 176 8.21 14.55 8.37
C ILE A 176 6.90 14.86 9.10
N ALA A 177 6.50 14.06 10.09
CA ALA A 177 5.28 14.24 10.86
C ALA A 177 5.46 13.87 12.34
N SER A 178 4.78 14.60 13.22
CA SER A 178 4.86 14.38 14.67
C SER A 178 3.80 13.38 15.13
N PRO A 179 4.13 12.32 15.88
CA PRO A 179 3.12 11.45 16.45
C PRO A 179 2.32 12.18 17.54
N PHE A 180 1.01 11.91 17.60
CA PHE A 180 0.14 12.44 18.66
C PHE A 180 -0.87 11.40 19.11
N ASP A 181 -1.41 11.51 20.33
CA ASP A 181 -2.51 10.66 20.78
C ASP A 181 -3.84 11.20 20.23
N TYR A 182 -4.61 10.34 19.58
CA TYR A 182 -5.92 10.70 19.01
C TYR A 182 -6.97 9.71 19.47
N ARG A 183 -8.16 10.21 19.80
CA ARG A 183 -9.34 9.39 20.09
C ARG A 183 -10.59 10.14 19.60
N PRO A 184 -11.24 9.67 18.51
CA PRO A 184 -12.49 10.28 18.07
C PRO A 184 -13.59 10.08 19.12
N SER A 185 -14.50 11.04 19.24
CA SER A 185 -15.77 10.85 19.94
C SER A 185 -16.69 9.94 19.12
N VAL A 186 -17.73 9.39 19.75
CA VAL A 186 -18.78 8.66 19.03
C VAL A 186 -19.48 9.61 18.04
N ASP A 187 -19.85 10.81 18.49
CA ASP A 187 -20.48 11.84 17.65
C ASP A 187 -19.67 12.14 16.36
N ALA A 188 -18.35 12.27 16.47
CA ALA A 188 -17.48 12.51 15.31
C ALA A 188 -17.43 11.31 14.34
N LEU A 189 -17.60 10.07 14.82
CA LEU A 189 -17.70 8.89 13.96
C LEU A 189 -19.08 8.77 13.30
N GLU A 190 -20.15 9.19 13.98
CA GLU A 190 -21.49 9.27 13.41
C GLU A 190 -21.57 10.35 12.31
N ASP A 191 -20.85 11.47 12.44
CA ASP A 191 -20.73 12.50 11.37
C ASP A 191 -20.15 11.93 10.05
N VAL A 192 -19.36 10.84 10.11
CA VAL A 192 -18.75 10.17 8.94
C VAL A 192 -19.30 8.76 8.68
N ARG A 193 -20.45 8.42 9.30
CA ARG A 193 -21.14 7.12 9.20
C ARG A 193 -21.33 6.65 7.75
N GLU A 194 -21.83 7.51 6.87
CA GLU A 194 -22.10 7.15 5.47
C GLU A 194 -20.81 6.82 4.71
N ALA A 195 -19.70 7.52 4.99
CA ALA A 195 -18.40 7.24 4.39
C ALA A 195 -17.80 5.91 4.87
N ILE A 196 -18.10 5.50 6.10
CA ILE A 196 -17.75 4.15 6.62
C ILE A 196 -18.54 3.10 5.85
N LEU A 197 -19.86 3.28 5.71
CA LEU A 197 -20.73 2.36 4.97
C LEU A 197 -20.30 2.22 3.50
N GLU A 198 -20.12 3.33 2.79
CA GLU A 198 -19.65 3.33 1.40
C GLU A 198 -18.27 2.66 1.27
N GLY A 199 -17.32 3.00 2.15
CA GLY A 199 -15.97 2.43 2.14
C GLY A 199 -15.94 0.93 2.37
N VAL A 200 -16.77 0.41 3.28
CA VAL A 200 -16.90 -1.04 3.54
C VAL A 200 -17.56 -1.75 2.36
N LEU A 201 -18.67 -1.22 1.82
CA LEU A 201 -19.34 -1.79 0.65
C LEU A 201 -18.41 -1.81 -0.57
N ARG A 202 -17.58 -0.78 -0.75
CA ARG A 202 -16.57 -0.73 -1.81
C ARG A 202 -15.48 -1.80 -1.65
N LEU A 203 -15.04 -2.09 -0.42
CA LEU A 203 -14.12 -3.21 -0.19
C LEU A 203 -14.77 -4.57 -0.48
N ASP A 204 -16.03 -4.75 -0.07
CA ASP A 204 -16.76 -6.00 -0.31
C ASP A 204 -16.98 -6.26 -1.81
N LEU A 205 -17.38 -5.23 -2.58
CA LEU A 205 -17.49 -5.30 -4.04
C LEU A 205 -16.14 -5.60 -4.73
N LEU A 206 -15.03 -5.09 -4.20
CA LEU A 206 -13.70 -5.42 -4.73
C LEU A 206 -13.28 -6.88 -4.44
N GLN A 207 -13.71 -7.44 -3.30
CA GLN A 207 -13.49 -8.87 -2.99
C GLN A 207 -14.37 -9.79 -3.86
N HIS A 208 -15.62 -9.39 -4.14
CA HIS A 208 -16.56 -10.19 -4.93
C HIS A 208 -16.41 -10.04 -6.45
N ARG A 209 -15.68 -9.03 -6.96
CA ARG A 209 -15.42 -8.84 -8.40
C ARG A 209 -14.66 -9.97 -9.10
N GLY A 210 -14.18 -10.99 -8.37
CA GLY A 210 -13.61 -12.21 -8.94
C GLY A 210 -14.62 -13.18 -9.57
N THR A 211 -15.94 -12.94 -9.46
CA THR A 211 -16.97 -13.91 -9.90
C THR A 211 -17.99 -13.40 -10.92
N VAL A 212 -17.93 -12.13 -11.35
CA VAL A 212 -18.95 -11.53 -12.24
C VAL A 212 -18.35 -11.16 -13.60
N ASN A 213 -18.88 -11.73 -14.68
CA ASN A 213 -18.51 -11.36 -16.05
C ASN A 213 -18.90 -9.90 -16.32
N VAL A 214 -17.98 -9.13 -16.87
CA VAL A 214 -18.14 -7.68 -17.08
C VAL A 214 -19.10 -7.33 -18.23
N ASP A 215 -19.39 -8.29 -19.12
CA ASP A 215 -20.24 -8.08 -20.31
C ASP A 215 -21.76 -8.12 -20.04
N GLU A 216 -22.22 -8.42 -18.83
CA GLU A 216 -23.66 -8.42 -18.44
C GLU A 216 -24.00 -7.37 -17.35
N PHE A 217 -23.22 -6.29 -17.26
CA PHE A 217 -23.57 -5.14 -16.40
C PHE A 217 -24.67 -4.27 -17.05
N ASP A 218 -25.91 -4.76 -16.98
CA ASP A 218 -27.09 -3.90 -17.15
C ASP A 218 -27.33 -3.10 -15.85
N ASP A 219 -27.45 -1.78 -16.00
CA ASP A 219 -27.42 -0.76 -14.93
C ASP A 219 -28.65 -0.86 -13.99
N SER A 220 -29.62 -1.72 -14.33
CA SER A 220 -30.79 -2.04 -13.53
C SER A 220 -30.63 -3.21 -12.54
N SER A 221 -29.53 -3.99 -12.60
CA SER A 221 -29.37 -5.21 -11.79
C SER A 221 -28.92 -4.97 -10.33
N VAL A 222 -28.59 -3.74 -9.96
CA VAL A 222 -28.18 -3.36 -8.59
C VAL A 222 -29.37 -3.28 -7.60
N SER A 223 -30.62 -3.43 -8.07
CA SER A 223 -31.83 -3.31 -7.21
C SER A 223 -31.97 -4.38 -6.13
N ASP A 224 -31.37 -5.57 -6.34
CA ASP A 224 -31.51 -6.72 -5.44
C ASP A 224 -30.35 -6.82 -4.44
N ALA A 225 -29.47 -5.81 -4.40
CA ALA A 225 -28.49 -5.66 -3.35
C ALA A 225 -29.21 -5.44 -2.01
N ALA A 226 -29.12 -6.42 -1.12
CA ALA A 226 -29.67 -6.36 0.24
C ALA A 226 -29.35 -4.99 0.87
N SER A 227 -30.36 -4.28 1.37
CA SER A 227 -30.15 -2.93 1.88
C SER A 227 -29.33 -3.01 3.18
N TRP A 228 -28.05 -2.63 3.07
CA TRP A 228 -27.14 -2.56 4.21
C TRP A 228 -27.33 -1.22 4.92
N SER A 229 -27.71 -1.25 6.20
CA SER A 229 -27.62 -0.11 7.10
C SER A 229 -26.48 -0.29 8.08
N LEU A 230 -25.76 0.79 8.37
CA LEU A 230 -24.85 0.88 9.50
C LEU A 230 -25.67 1.27 10.74
N GLU A 231 -25.56 0.52 11.83
CA GLU A 231 -26.46 0.63 12.99
C GLU A 231 -25.77 1.23 14.22
N SER A 232 -24.48 0.95 14.40
CA SER A 232 -23.65 1.65 15.36
C SER A 232 -22.18 1.62 14.94
N VAL A 233 -21.45 2.67 15.29
CA VAL A 233 -19.98 2.73 15.17
C VAL A 233 -19.38 2.94 16.54
N ASN A 234 -18.46 2.06 16.94
CA ASN A 234 -17.78 2.13 18.23
C ASN A 234 -16.26 2.22 18.02
N PHE A 235 -15.62 3.25 18.59
CA PHE A 235 -14.16 3.34 18.60
C PHE A 235 -13.53 2.24 19.44
N THR A 236 -12.61 1.47 18.86
CA THR A 236 -11.87 0.41 19.56
C THR A 236 -10.50 0.89 20.02
N LYS A 237 -9.66 1.39 19.09
CA LYS A 237 -8.30 1.90 19.40
C LYS A 237 -7.73 2.71 18.24
N THR A 238 -6.76 3.58 18.54
CA THR A 238 -5.92 4.23 17.54
C THR A 238 -4.69 3.37 17.29
N LYS A 239 -4.39 3.10 16.02
CA LYS A 239 -3.20 2.33 15.62
C LYS A 239 -2.01 3.24 15.35
N LYS A 240 -2.24 4.37 14.66
CA LYS A 240 -1.23 5.38 14.29
C LYS A 240 -1.88 6.74 14.17
N SER A 241 -1.14 7.81 14.44
CA SER A 241 -1.63 9.19 14.32
C SER A 241 -0.47 10.15 14.14
N TYR A 242 -0.62 11.10 13.21
CA TYR A 242 0.43 11.97 12.67
C TYR A 242 -0.09 13.40 12.49
N GLU A 243 0.61 14.38 13.06
CA GLU A 243 0.43 15.81 12.83
C GLU A 243 1.37 16.29 11.71
N MET A 244 0.82 17.00 10.74
CA MET A 244 1.50 17.30 9.46
C MET A 244 1.75 18.80 9.24
N GLY A 245 1.50 19.62 10.25
CA GLY A 245 1.35 21.07 10.15
C GLY A 245 0.02 21.43 10.79
N ASP A 246 -0.86 22.10 10.04
CA ASP A 246 -2.23 22.35 10.49
C ASP A 246 -3.09 21.07 10.47
N GLU A 247 -2.89 20.21 9.46
CA GLU A 247 -3.65 18.96 9.29
C GLU A 247 -3.13 17.80 10.15
N CYS A 248 -4.03 16.88 10.50
CA CYS A 248 -3.71 15.64 11.20
C CYS A 248 -4.30 14.42 10.48
N LEU A 249 -3.62 13.27 10.60
CA LEU A 249 -3.99 12.01 9.99
C LEU A 249 -3.97 10.90 11.05
N ALA A 250 -5.04 10.14 11.23
CA ALA A 250 -5.12 9.04 12.19
C ALA A 250 -5.66 7.74 11.58
N LEU A 251 -4.96 6.62 11.78
CA LEU A 251 -5.48 5.28 11.53
C LEU A 251 -6.13 4.78 12.82
N VAL A 252 -7.46 4.68 12.79
CA VAL A 252 -8.24 4.11 13.89
C VAL A 252 -8.80 2.74 13.51
N GLN A 253 -9.08 1.94 14.53
CA GLN A 253 -9.86 0.72 14.43
C GLN A 253 -11.19 0.95 15.14
N ILE A 254 -12.28 0.64 14.44
CA ILE A 254 -13.66 0.77 14.90
C ILE A 254 -14.36 -0.60 14.78
N ALA A 255 -15.31 -0.87 15.67
CA ALA A 255 -16.28 -1.93 15.52
C ALA A 255 -17.56 -1.33 14.94
N ALA A 256 -17.95 -1.78 13.75
CA ALA A 256 -19.12 -1.30 13.03
C ALA A 256 -20.17 -2.43 12.93
N GLU A 257 -21.38 -2.20 13.45
CA GLU A 257 -22.50 -3.12 13.34
C GLU A 257 -23.32 -2.79 12.08
N PHE A 258 -23.40 -3.72 11.14
CA PHE A 258 -24.22 -3.60 9.93
C PHE A 258 -25.43 -4.52 10.00
N LYS A 259 -26.60 -4.03 9.57
CA LYS A 259 -27.80 -4.84 9.30
C LYS A 259 -28.02 -4.92 7.80
N SER A 260 -28.28 -6.13 7.30
CA SER A 260 -28.79 -6.33 5.95
C SER A 260 -30.22 -6.88 6.00
N TYR A 261 -31.08 -6.29 5.17
CA TYR A 261 -32.44 -6.75 4.95
C TYR A 261 -32.49 -7.53 3.63
N SER A 262 -33.04 -8.74 3.69
CA SER A 262 -33.40 -9.54 2.51
C SER A 262 -34.89 -9.88 2.59
N ASP A 263 -35.58 -9.88 1.46
CA ASP A 263 -37.03 -9.87 1.42
C ASP A 263 -37.66 -11.04 2.20
N GLY A 264 -38.46 -10.70 3.21
CA GLY A 264 -39.20 -11.66 4.03
C GLY A 264 -38.40 -12.35 5.14
N LEU A 265 -37.11 -12.04 5.34
CA LEU A 265 -36.27 -12.63 6.38
C LEU A 265 -35.97 -11.65 7.53
N SER A 266 -35.65 -12.21 8.70
CA SER A 266 -35.12 -11.45 9.84
C SER A 266 -33.81 -10.75 9.44
N PRO A 267 -33.55 -9.50 9.87
CA PRO A 267 -32.34 -8.78 9.50
C PRO A 267 -31.09 -9.52 9.99
N VAL A 268 -30.10 -9.66 9.11
CA VAL A 268 -28.82 -10.27 9.46
C VAL A 268 -27.90 -9.18 9.99
N VAL A 269 -27.61 -9.25 11.28
CA VAL A 269 -26.63 -8.37 11.95
C VAL A 269 -25.23 -8.94 11.76
N ARG A 270 -24.25 -8.11 11.37
CA ARG A 270 -22.83 -8.46 11.33
C ARG A 270 -21.98 -7.34 11.94
N THR A 271 -21.10 -7.70 12.86
CA THR A 271 -20.07 -6.80 13.37
C THR A 271 -18.79 -6.99 12.55
N LEU A 272 -18.22 -5.89 12.06
CA LEU A 272 -16.93 -5.87 11.37
C LEU A 272 -15.93 -5.03 12.17
N GLU A 273 -14.70 -5.53 12.30
CA GLU A 273 -13.56 -4.70 12.65
C GLU A 273 -13.10 -3.94 11.40
N VAL A 274 -13.30 -2.62 11.40
CA VAL A 274 -12.95 -1.74 10.28
C VAL A 274 -11.75 -0.88 10.68
N GLU A 275 -10.75 -0.83 9.81
CA GLU A 275 -9.63 0.09 9.93
C GLU A 275 -9.84 1.25 8.95
N CYS A 276 -9.82 2.48 9.45
CA CYS A 276 -10.00 3.66 8.61
C CYS A 276 -8.98 4.75 8.94
N TRP A 277 -8.52 5.42 7.88
CA TRP A 277 -7.82 6.68 7.96
C TRP A 277 -8.83 7.82 8.11
N LEU A 278 -8.59 8.66 9.11
CA LEU A 278 -9.30 9.90 9.38
C LEU A 278 -8.35 11.06 9.11
N GLU A 279 -8.74 11.97 8.22
CA GLU A 279 -8.07 13.25 8.02
C GLU A 279 -8.82 14.31 8.82
N LEU A 280 -8.08 15.21 9.45
CA LEU A 280 -8.58 16.13 10.48
C LEU A 280 -8.01 17.52 10.26
N GLN A 281 -8.82 18.56 10.44
CA GLN A 281 -8.38 19.96 10.30
C GLN A 281 -7.41 20.40 11.42
N SER A 282 -7.38 19.70 12.55
CA SER A 282 -6.39 19.82 13.63
C SER A 282 -6.59 18.66 14.63
N LYS A 283 -5.75 18.56 15.67
CA LYS A 283 -5.84 17.51 16.71
C LYS A 283 -7.21 17.41 17.41
N GLU A 284 -7.89 18.54 17.57
CA GLU A 284 -9.23 18.66 18.18
C GLU A 284 -10.28 19.10 17.15
N GLY A 285 -9.90 19.13 15.87
CA GLY A 285 -10.77 19.57 14.77
C GLY A 285 -11.74 18.48 14.30
N PRO A 286 -12.72 18.85 13.45
CA PRO A 286 -13.61 17.89 12.82
C PRO A 286 -12.83 16.97 11.87
N ILE A 287 -13.38 15.78 11.64
CA ILE A 287 -12.93 14.88 10.58
C ILE A 287 -13.32 15.52 9.23
N THR A 288 -12.34 15.75 8.37
CA THR A 288 -12.51 16.36 7.05
C THR A 288 -12.65 15.31 5.96
N SER A 289 -12.06 14.14 6.14
CA SER A 289 -12.16 13.01 5.21
C SER A 289 -12.01 11.67 5.95
N LEU A 290 -12.60 10.62 5.38
CA LEU A 290 -12.47 9.24 5.86
C LEU A 290 -12.18 8.32 4.68
N ALA A 291 -11.29 7.35 4.90
CA ALA A 291 -11.05 6.27 3.95
C ALA A 291 -10.82 4.94 4.66
N VAL A 292 -11.60 3.93 4.30
CA VAL A 292 -11.47 2.57 4.84
C VAL A 292 -10.24 1.88 4.22
N GLU A 293 -9.34 1.39 5.06
CA GLU A 293 -8.11 0.66 4.69
C GLU A 293 -8.38 -0.86 4.66
N SER A 294 -9.15 -1.37 5.62
CA SER A 294 -9.57 -2.78 5.69
C SER A 294 -10.88 -2.93 6.46
N ALA A 295 -11.60 -4.02 6.17
CA ALA A 295 -12.74 -4.47 6.96
C ALA A 295 -12.64 -5.99 7.09
N ASN A 296 -12.69 -6.49 8.33
CA ASN A 296 -12.63 -7.91 8.62
C ASN A 296 -13.87 -8.29 9.43
N SER A 297 -14.56 -9.36 9.04
CA SER A 297 -15.52 -10.00 9.94
C SER A 297 -14.76 -10.62 11.11
N ASP A 298 -15.27 -10.43 12.34
CA ASP A 298 -14.85 -11.28 13.44
C ASP A 298 -15.01 -12.75 13.02
N SER A 299 -13.92 -13.50 13.09
CA SER A 299 -13.95 -14.94 12.86
C SER A 299 -14.78 -15.56 13.98
N ILE A 300 -16.03 -15.92 13.67
CA ILE A 300 -16.98 -16.53 14.59
C ILE A 300 -16.29 -17.72 15.28
N SER A 301 -16.11 -17.59 16.59
CA SER A 301 -15.45 -18.56 17.47
C SER A 301 -16.42 -19.57 18.08
#